data_AF-A0A1I3TUS5-F1
#
_entry.id   AF-A0A1I3TUS5-F1
#
_cell.length_a   1.000
_cell.length_b   1.000
_cell.length_c   1.000
_cell.angle_alpha   90.00
_cell.angle_beta   90.00
_cell.angle_gamma   90.00
#
_symmetry.space_group_name_H-M   'P 1'
#
loop_
_entity.id
_entity.type
_entity.pdbx_description
1 polymer ?
#
loop_
_entity_poly.entity_id
_entity_poly.type
_entity_poly.pdbx_seq_one_letter_code
_entity_poly.pdbx_strand_id
1 'polypeptide(L)'
;MTSGEDTGETPNQRLSRNVSDLLSELRVAQAGVQILFGFLLSVVFTSPFREASGFEKSMHLVAVVLAALATALLASPAAWHRILFREGRRDDILRVGNKTVLAGLVCLAAAVSDVVALIAKVVYGPVAMGVVGGLVAIAFCVLWFVVPALIRRR
;
A
#
# COMPACT_ATOMS: atom_id res chain seq x y z
N MET A 1 -40.15 -7.00 -3.86
CA MET A 1 -40.13 -6.42 -5.22
C MET A 1 -39.73 -4.95 -5.06
N THR A 2 -38.43 -4.69 -4.89
CA THR A 2 -37.91 -3.33 -4.72
C THR A 2 -37.08 -2.99 -5.94
N SER A 3 -37.64 -2.07 -6.71
CA SER A 3 -37.16 -1.39 -7.89
C SER A 3 -35.65 -1.42 -8.06
N GLY A 4 -35.19 -2.12 -9.11
CA GLY A 4 -33.89 -1.83 -9.68
C GLY A 4 -33.95 -0.42 -10.26
N GLU A 5 -33.31 0.54 -9.60
CA GLU A 5 -33.00 1.84 -10.19
C GLU A 5 -32.06 1.59 -11.37
N ASP A 6 -32.65 1.41 -12.54
CA ASP A 6 -31.98 1.52 -13.82
C ASP A 6 -31.64 3.00 -14.02
N THR A 7 -30.62 3.45 -13.28
CA THR A 7 -30.01 4.77 -13.48
C THR A 7 -29.51 4.78 -14.92
N GLY A 8 -30.05 5.66 -15.76
CA GLY A 8 -29.67 5.91 -17.16
C GLY A 8 -28.25 6.46 -17.30
N GLU A 9 -27.31 5.84 -16.58
CA GLU A 9 -25.95 6.21 -16.38
C GLU A 9 -25.11 5.61 -17.50
N THR A 10 -24.41 6.48 -18.23
CA THR A 10 -23.54 6.06 -19.33
C THR A 10 -22.39 5.17 -18.81
N PRO A 11 -21.83 4.27 -19.63
CA PRO A 11 -20.68 3.44 -19.24
C PRO A 11 -19.51 4.24 -18.65
N ASN A 12 -19.28 5.46 -19.16
CA ASN A 12 -18.26 6.38 -18.64
C ASN A 12 -18.57 6.93 -17.25
N GLN A 13 -19.85 7.20 -16.94
CA GLN A 13 -20.26 7.65 -15.61
C GLN A 13 -20.12 6.53 -14.58
N ARG A 14 -20.52 5.29 -14.92
CA ARG A 14 -20.31 4.10 -14.08
C ARG A 14 -18.83 3.87 -13.74
N LEU A 15 -17.95 3.96 -14.76
CA LEU A 15 -16.50 3.80 -14.57
C LEU A 15 -15.91 4.90 -13.68
N SER A 16 -16.33 6.15 -13.89
CA SER A 16 -15.88 7.28 -13.08
C SER A 16 -16.31 7.15 -11.62
N ARG A 17 -17.52 6.65 -11.36
CA ARG A 17 -18.00 6.38 -10.00
C ARG A 17 -17.19 5.27 -9.33
N ASN A 18 -17.03 4.12 -9.97
CA ASN A 18 -16.22 3.02 -9.44
C ASN A 18 -14.79 3.46 -9.11
N VAL A 19 -14.21 4.33 -9.93
CA VAL A 19 -12.87 4.88 -9.70
C VAL A 19 -12.87 5.83 -8.51
N SER A 20 -13.87 6.68 -8.37
CA SER A 20 -14.03 7.54 -7.20
C SER A 20 -14.13 6.73 -5.90
N ASP A 21 -14.89 5.63 -5.91
CA ASP A 21 -15.05 4.74 -4.76
C ASP A 21 -13.71 4.07 -4.40
N LEU A 22 -13.00 3.52 -5.39
CA LEU A 22 -11.66 2.96 -5.21
C LEU A 22 -10.66 4.01 -4.67
N LEU A 23 -10.70 5.25 -5.16
CA LEU A 23 -9.85 6.32 -4.65
C LEU A 23 -10.18 6.68 -3.20
N SER A 24 -11.44 6.57 -2.79
CA SER A 24 -11.86 6.76 -1.40
C SER A 24 -11.29 5.66 -0.49
N GLU A 25 -11.39 4.40 -0.91
CA GLU A 25 -10.79 3.27 -0.21
C GLU A 25 -9.25 3.40 -0.10
N LEU A 26 -8.60 3.85 -1.18
CA LEU A 26 -7.16 4.07 -1.19
C LEU A 26 -6.70 5.21 -0.27
N ARG A 27 -7.55 6.20 0.02
CA ARG A 27 -7.21 7.23 1.01
C ARG A 27 -7.01 6.65 2.41
N VAL A 28 -7.75 5.60 2.76
CA VAL A 28 -7.59 4.90 4.05
C VAL A 28 -6.20 4.25 4.10
N ALA A 29 -5.81 3.53 3.05
CA ALA A 29 -4.48 2.93 2.94
C ALA A 29 -3.37 4.00 2.96
N GLN A 30 -3.56 5.10 2.22
CA GLN A 30 -2.61 6.21 2.16
C GLN A 30 -2.39 6.87 3.52
N ALA A 31 -3.45 7.08 4.31
CA ALA A 31 -3.35 7.60 5.67
C ALA A 31 -2.53 6.67 6.58
N GLY A 32 -2.73 5.35 6.45
CA GLY A 32 -1.92 4.35 7.14
C GLY A 32 -0.43 4.45 6.82
N VAL A 33 -0.08 4.64 5.54
CA VAL A 33 1.33 4.80 5.11
C VAL A 33 1.97 6.05 5.71
N GLN A 34 1.25 7.17 5.73
CA GLN A 34 1.76 8.43 6.29
C GLN A 34 2.10 8.29 7.79
N ILE A 35 1.23 7.64 8.54
CA ILE A 35 1.44 7.37 9.98
C ILE A 35 2.67 6.48 10.16
N LEU A 36 2.75 5.36 9.42
CA LEU A 36 3.90 4.46 9.45
C LEU A 36 5.21 5.20 9.12
N PHE A 37 5.20 6.01 8.06
CA PHE A 37 6.36 6.78 7.62
C PHE A 37 6.82 7.78 8.70
N GLY A 38 5.88 8.46 9.35
CA GLY A 38 6.18 9.36 10.47
C GLY A 38 6.80 8.64 11.66
N PHE A 39 6.28 7.46 12.02
CA PHE A 39 6.87 6.66 13.09
C PHE A 39 8.26 6.14 12.74
N LEU A 40 8.48 5.70 11.50
CA LEU A 40 9.80 5.30 11.03
C LEU A 40 10.80 6.45 11.11
N LEU A 41 10.41 7.63 10.65
CA LEU A 41 11.24 8.83 10.76
C LEU A 41 11.53 9.19 12.23
N SER A 42 10.60 8.99 13.15
CA SER A 42 10.82 9.25 14.58
C SER A 42 11.90 8.33 15.17
N VAL A 43 11.91 7.04 14.77
CA VAL A 43 12.85 6.04 15.29
C VAL A 43 14.32 6.44 15.09
N VAL A 44 14.67 7.09 13.96
CA VAL A 44 16.07 7.43 13.67
C VAL A 44 16.67 8.47 14.63
N PHE A 45 15.82 9.24 15.30
CA PHE A 45 16.24 10.26 16.27
C PHE A 45 16.38 9.71 17.69
N THR A 46 16.09 8.42 17.91
CA THR A 46 16.18 7.79 19.23
C THR A 46 17.61 7.34 19.54
N SER A 47 18.04 7.43 20.80
CA SER A 47 19.36 6.93 21.23
C SER A 47 19.58 5.45 20.93
N PRO A 48 18.61 4.54 21.19
CA PRO A 48 18.75 3.12 20.87
C PRO A 48 19.03 2.85 19.39
N PHE A 49 18.41 3.61 18.48
CA PHE A 49 18.66 3.43 17.04
C PHE A 49 20.06 3.87 16.62
N ARG A 50 20.64 4.88 17.27
CA ARG A 50 22.01 5.32 16.99
C ARG A 50 23.04 4.25 17.35
N GLU A 51 22.78 3.51 18.42
CA GLU A 51 23.60 2.40 18.91
C GLU A 51 23.28 1.07 18.22
N ALA A 52 22.18 1.01 17.45
CA ALA A 52 21.77 -0.20 16.73
C ALA A 52 22.83 -0.68 15.72
N SER A 53 22.80 -1.99 15.47
CA SER A 53 23.68 -2.65 14.51
C SER A 53 23.46 -2.14 13.08
N GLY A 54 24.48 -2.29 12.23
CA GLY A 54 24.36 -1.94 10.81
C GLY A 54 23.20 -2.66 10.12
N PHE A 55 22.92 -3.91 10.52
CA PHE A 55 21.81 -4.69 10.00
C PHE A 55 20.45 -4.08 10.33
N GLU A 56 20.21 -3.67 11.58
CA GLU A 56 18.96 -2.99 11.96
C GLU A 56 18.77 -1.67 11.20
N LYS A 57 19.85 -0.90 11.05
CA LYS A 57 19.83 0.36 10.29
C LYS A 57 19.51 0.12 8.81
N SER A 58 20.05 -0.94 8.21
CA SER A 58 19.77 -1.31 6.82
C SER A 58 18.32 -1.76 6.63
N MET A 59 17.78 -2.63 7.48
CA MET A 59 16.36 -3.01 7.42
C MET A 59 15.46 -1.79 7.58
N HIS A 60 15.72 -0.97 8.59
CA HIS A 60 14.97 0.26 8.81
C HIS A 60 14.97 1.18 7.57
N LEU A 61 16.14 1.37 6.94
CA LEU A 61 16.24 2.16 5.72
C LEU A 61 15.42 1.54 4.56
N VAL A 62 15.45 0.22 4.41
CA VAL A 62 14.62 -0.49 3.42
C VAL A 62 13.14 -0.25 3.69
N ALA A 63 12.67 -0.38 4.93
CA ALA A 63 11.29 -0.07 5.30
C ALA A 63 10.90 1.38 4.98
N VAL A 64 11.77 2.35 5.27
CA VAL A 64 11.56 3.77 4.97
C VAL A 64 11.43 3.99 3.46
N VAL A 65 12.32 3.42 2.65
CA VAL A 65 12.28 3.53 1.18
C VAL A 65 11.01 2.90 0.63
N LEU A 66 10.62 1.72 1.12
CA LEU A 66 9.38 1.06 0.72
C LEU A 66 8.14 1.88 1.07
N ALA A 67 8.09 2.48 2.26
CA ALA A 67 6.99 3.35 2.68
C ALA A 67 6.93 4.67 1.86
N ALA A 68 8.08 5.24 1.50
CA ALA A 68 8.15 6.39 0.61
C ALA A 68 7.65 6.05 -0.80
N LEU A 69 8.07 4.91 -1.36
CA LEU A 69 7.58 4.41 -2.65
C LEU A 69 6.07 4.13 -2.61
N ALA A 70 5.58 3.48 -1.55
CA ALA A 70 4.14 3.26 -1.36
C ALA A 70 3.38 4.59 -1.34
N THR A 71 3.88 5.60 -0.63
CA THR A 71 3.28 6.95 -0.61
C THR A 71 3.21 7.56 -2.01
N ALA A 72 4.31 7.55 -2.76
CA ALA A 72 4.36 8.11 -4.10
C ALA A 72 3.41 7.37 -5.07
N LEU A 73 3.39 6.04 -5.03
CA LEU A 73 2.57 5.21 -5.90
C LEU A 73 1.07 5.34 -5.58
N LEU A 74 0.69 5.36 -4.30
CA LEU A 74 -0.70 5.53 -3.89
C LEU A 74 -1.23 6.95 -4.13
N ALA A 75 -0.37 7.97 -4.05
CA ALA A 75 -0.74 9.35 -4.36
C ALA A 75 -0.78 9.66 -5.87
N SER A 76 -0.18 8.80 -6.71
CA SER A 76 -0.06 9.01 -8.16
C SER A 76 -1.40 9.21 -8.88
N PRO A 77 -2.48 8.45 -8.62
CA PRO A 77 -3.77 8.67 -9.28
C PRO A 77 -4.35 10.07 -9.03
N ALA A 78 -4.22 10.58 -7.80
CA ALA A 78 -4.69 11.92 -7.46
C ALA A 78 -3.85 13.00 -8.15
N ALA A 79 -2.53 12.79 -8.26
CA ALA A 79 -1.64 13.69 -8.97
C ALA A 79 -1.94 13.70 -10.49
N TRP A 80 -2.06 12.53 -11.12
CA TRP A 80 -2.39 12.42 -12.54
C TRP A 80 -3.75 13.00 -12.86
N HIS A 81 -4.75 12.76 -12.00
CA HIS A 81 -6.06 13.38 -12.18
C HIS A 81 -5.95 14.91 -12.17
N ARG A 82 -5.09 15.52 -11.33
CA ARG A 82 -4.91 16.98 -11.32
C ARG A 82 -4.10 17.49 -12.53
N ILE A 83 -3.10 16.74 -12.99
CA ILE A 83 -2.18 17.18 -14.05
C ILE A 83 -2.79 16.94 -15.45
N LEU A 84 -3.35 15.76 -15.72
CA LEU A 84 -3.84 15.36 -17.04
C LEU A 84 -5.32 15.71 -17.30
N PHE A 85 -6.03 16.29 -16.32
CA PHE A 85 -7.46 16.65 -16.51
C PHE A 85 -7.69 17.58 -17.71
N ARG A 86 -6.69 18.38 -18.06
CA ARG A 86 -6.76 19.36 -19.16
C ARG A 86 -6.54 18.76 -20.55
N GLU A 87 -6.08 17.51 -20.67
CA GLU A 87 -5.67 16.92 -21.96
C GLU A 87 -6.67 15.91 -22.55
N GLY A 88 -7.80 15.64 -21.91
CA GLY A 88 -8.86 14.77 -22.47
C GLY A 88 -8.52 13.27 -22.58
N ARG A 89 -7.33 12.82 -22.13
CA ARG A 89 -6.86 11.42 -22.21
C ARG A 89 -7.30 10.55 -21.02
N ARG A 90 -8.61 10.47 -20.77
CA ARG A 90 -9.19 9.84 -19.57
C ARG A 90 -8.96 8.32 -19.46
N ASP A 91 -8.93 7.58 -20.58
CA ASP A 91 -8.92 6.11 -20.55
C ASP A 91 -7.54 5.49 -20.24
N ASP A 92 -6.44 6.14 -20.62
CA ASP A 92 -5.09 5.64 -20.36
C ASP A 92 -4.70 5.76 -18.88
N ILE A 93 -5.16 6.83 -18.21
CA ILE A 93 -4.92 7.11 -16.79
C ILE A 93 -5.52 6.00 -15.92
N LEU A 94 -6.67 5.45 -16.34
CA LEU A 94 -7.39 4.42 -15.61
C LEU A 94 -6.69 3.06 -15.63
N ARG A 95 -6.12 2.68 -16.78
CA ARG A 95 -5.39 1.40 -16.91
C ARG A 95 -4.03 1.41 -16.21
N VAL A 96 -3.31 2.53 -16.28
CA VAL A 96 -2.01 2.68 -15.62
C VAL A 96 -2.18 2.92 -14.10
N GLY A 97 -3.26 3.60 -13.70
CA GLY A 97 -3.61 3.87 -12.30
C GLY A 97 -3.71 2.61 -11.46
N ASN A 98 -4.45 1.61 -11.92
CA ASN A 98 -4.65 0.37 -11.16
C ASN A 98 -3.34 -0.39 -10.90
N LYS A 99 -2.45 -0.48 -11.91
CA LYS A 99 -1.14 -1.13 -11.74
C LYS A 99 -0.26 -0.39 -10.74
N THR A 100 -0.30 0.94 -10.78
CA THR A 100 0.49 1.81 -9.89
C THR A 100 0.02 1.70 -8.45
N VAL A 101 -1.29 1.71 -8.23
CA VAL A 101 -1.90 1.47 -6.92
C VAL A 101 -1.51 0.10 -6.37
N LEU A 102 -1.63 -0.96 -7.19
CA LEU A 102 -1.27 -2.30 -6.76
C LEU A 102 0.21 -2.40 -6.38
N ALA A 103 1.10 -1.78 -7.16
CA ALA A 103 2.52 -1.70 -6.83
C ALA A 103 2.73 -0.95 -5.49
N GLY A 104 2.01 0.16 -5.27
CA GLY A 104 2.05 0.91 -4.02
C GLY A 104 1.61 0.10 -2.80
N LEU A 105 0.55 -0.71 -2.96
CA LEU A 105 0.10 -1.65 -1.93
C LEU A 105 1.18 -2.71 -1.65
N VAL A 106 1.79 -3.30 -2.68
CA VAL A 106 2.90 -4.27 -2.51
C VAL A 106 4.08 -3.65 -1.74
N CYS A 107 4.48 -2.42 -2.08
CA CYS A 107 5.49 -1.69 -1.32
C CYS A 107 5.08 -1.48 0.16
N LEU A 108 3.81 -1.15 0.42
CA LEU A 108 3.29 -0.98 1.78
C LEU A 108 3.35 -2.30 2.57
N ALA A 109 2.88 -3.41 2.00
CA ALA A 109 2.94 -4.71 2.66
C ALA A 109 4.38 -5.13 2.97
N ALA A 110 5.31 -4.89 2.05
CA ALA A 110 6.72 -5.15 2.25
C ALA A 110 7.30 -4.28 3.38
N ALA A 111 6.98 -2.98 3.41
CA ALA A 111 7.40 -2.07 4.48
C ALA A 111 6.89 -2.54 5.85
N VAL A 112 5.60 -2.87 5.96
CA VAL A 112 5.01 -3.36 7.22
C VAL A 112 5.66 -4.69 7.65
N SER A 113 5.87 -5.61 6.72
CA SER A 113 6.50 -6.90 7.01
C SER A 113 7.95 -6.73 7.51
N ASP A 114 8.72 -5.84 6.88
CA ASP A 114 10.09 -5.51 7.28
C ASP A 114 10.14 -4.91 8.69
N VAL A 115 9.29 -3.93 8.98
CA VAL A 115 9.22 -3.28 10.30
C VAL A 115 8.84 -4.27 11.39
N VAL A 116 7.86 -5.14 11.14
CA VAL A 116 7.46 -6.15 12.12
C VAL A 116 8.59 -7.16 12.34
N ALA A 117 9.29 -7.58 11.27
CA ALA A 117 10.46 -8.45 11.39
C ALA A 117 11.57 -7.78 12.21
N LEU A 118 11.84 -6.50 11.95
CA LEU A 118 12.82 -5.70 12.69
C LEU A 118 12.47 -5.62 14.18
N ILE A 119 11.21 -5.33 14.53
CA ILE A 119 10.74 -5.30 15.91
C ILE A 119 10.92 -6.68 16.57
N ALA A 120 10.50 -7.75 15.89
CA ALA A 120 10.66 -9.11 16.40
C ALA A 120 12.14 -9.47 16.62
N LYS A 121 13.04 -9.03 15.73
CA LYS A 121 14.49 -9.20 15.89
C LYS A 121 14.99 -8.50 17.16
N VAL A 122 14.63 -7.23 17.34
CA VAL A 122 15.11 -6.40 18.46
C VAL A 122 14.63 -6.96 19.80
N VAL A 123 13.40 -7.47 19.86
CA VAL A 123 12.80 -7.93 21.13
C VAL A 123 13.14 -9.40 21.44
N TYR A 124 13.14 -10.27 20.42
CA TYR A 124 13.18 -11.73 20.61
C TYR A 124 14.30 -12.44 19.82
N GLY A 125 15.07 -11.70 19.02
CA GLY A 125 16.21 -12.22 18.27
C GLY A 125 15.91 -12.73 16.85
N PRO A 126 16.93 -13.24 16.14
CA PRO A 126 16.85 -13.53 14.70
C PRO A 126 15.84 -14.60 14.28
N VAL A 127 15.55 -15.57 15.17
CA VAL A 127 14.55 -16.61 14.89
C VAL A 127 13.15 -16.00 14.83
N ALA A 128 12.81 -15.15 15.81
CA ALA A 128 11.53 -14.45 15.83
C ALA A 128 11.37 -13.50 14.64
N MET A 129 12.45 -12.83 14.22
CA MET A 129 12.47 -12.03 12.98
C MET A 129 11.98 -12.83 11.77
N GLY A 130 12.56 -14.02 11.55
CA GLY A 130 12.19 -14.88 10.41
C GLY A 130 10.75 -15.39 10.51
N VAL A 131 10.33 -15.85 11.70
CA VAL A 131 8.99 -16.41 11.91
C VAL A 131 7.91 -15.31 11.79
N VAL A 132 8.03 -14.24 12.56
CA VAL A 132 7.00 -13.19 12.61
C VAL A 132 6.97 -12.41 11.29
N GLY A 133 8.13 -12.04 10.74
CA GLY A 133 8.21 -11.38 9.43
C GLY A 133 7.65 -12.26 8.31
N GLY A 134 7.98 -13.54 8.31
CA GLY A 134 7.45 -14.52 7.36
C GLY A 134 5.93 -14.67 7.46
N LEU A 135 5.38 -14.78 8.67
CA LEU A 135 3.93 -14.90 8.88
C LEU A 135 3.18 -13.66 8.39
N VAL A 136 3.68 -12.45 8.66
CA VAL A 136 3.07 -11.21 8.18
C VAL A 136 3.13 -11.12 6.65
N ALA A 137 4.28 -11.44 6.05
CA ALA A 137 4.42 -11.47 4.60
C ALA A 137 3.48 -12.50 3.95
N ILE A 138 3.37 -13.70 4.53
CA ILE A 138 2.43 -14.74 4.07
C ILE A 138 0.99 -14.26 4.19
N ALA A 139 0.61 -13.60 5.29
CA ALA A 139 -0.74 -13.08 5.47
C ALA A 139 -1.10 -12.08 4.36
N PHE A 140 -0.20 -11.14 4.03
CA PHE A 140 -0.38 -10.24 2.88
C PHE A 140 -0.50 -11.01 1.56
N CYS A 141 0.39 -11.98 1.30
CA CYS A 141 0.34 -12.77 0.08
C CYS A 141 -0.96 -13.57 -0.06
N VAL A 142 -1.45 -14.16 1.03
CA VAL A 142 -2.70 -14.91 1.05
C VAL A 142 -3.88 -13.99 0.78
N LEU A 143 -3.98 -12.88 1.51
CA LEU A 143 -5.10 -11.94 1.38
C LEU A 143 -5.15 -11.28 -0.01
N TRP A 144 -4.00 -11.02 -0.64
CA TRP A 144 -3.95 -10.25 -1.89
C TRP A 144 -3.82 -11.08 -3.16
N PHE A 145 -3.25 -12.28 -3.09
CA PHE A 145 -3.11 -13.14 -4.28
C PHE A 145 -3.96 -14.40 -4.18
N VAL A 146 -3.95 -15.07 -3.03
CA VAL A 146 -4.65 -16.36 -2.88
C VAL A 146 -6.17 -16.15 -2.80
N VAL A 147 -6.64 -15.24 -1.96
CA VAL A 147 -8.09 -14.96 -1.81
C VAL A 147 -8.71 -14.49 -3.13
N PRO A 148 -8.14 -13.51 -3.86
CA PRO A 148 -8.70 -13.11 -5.16
C PRO A 148 -8.63 -14.22 -6.21
N ALA A 149 -7.57 -15.04 -6.21
CA ALA A 149 -7.48 -16.18 -7.13
C ALA A 149 -8.53 -17.25 -6.84
N LEU A 150 -8.86 -17.49 -5.56
CA LEU A 150 -9.92 -18.41 -5.15
C LEU A 150 -11.31 -17.89 -5.51
N ILE A 151 -11.55 -16.58 -5.32
CA ILE A 151 -12.83 -15.94 -5.71
C ILE A 151 -13.00 -16.01 -7.23
N ARG A 152 -11.94 -15.76 -8.02
CA ARG A 152 -11.99 -15.86 -9.49
C ARG A 152 -12.21 -17.27 -10.04
N ARG A 153 -11.97 -18.31 -9.25
CA ARG A 153 -12.17 -19.71 -9.65
C ARG A 153 -13.59 -20.22 -9.37
N ARG A 154 -14.40 -19.48 -8.63
CA ARG A 154 -15.82 -19.75 -8.41
C ARG A 154 -16.66 -18.98 -9.41
#